data_AF-A0A3P7NIC8-F1
#
_entry.id   AF-A0A3P7NIC8-F1
#
_cell.length_a   1.000
_cell.length_b   1.000
_cell.length_c   1.000
_cell.angle_alpha   90.00
_cell.angle_beta   90.00
_cell.angle_gamma   90.00
#
_symmetry.space_group_name_H-M   'P 1'
#
loop_
_entity.id
_entity.type
_entity.pdbx_description
1 polymer ?
#
loop_
_entity_poly.entity_id
_entity_poly.type
_entity_poly.pdbx_seq_one_letter_code
_entity_poly.pdbx_strand_id
1 'polypeptide(L)'
;MDLILIDEHIDEYMQLMDTDATIVYEWVSASGGDVQKRAIVAGIASDGQPLYIAKALVGDELHNGHPHANIPYAGSEHSVKDYDILVWKKK
;
A
#
# COMPACT_ATOMS: atom_id res chain seq x y z
N MET A 1 -2.58 8.51 -5.35
CA MET A 1 -1.86 7.21 -5.28
C MET A 1 -2.69 6.35 -4.38
N ASP A 2 -3.08 5.19 -4.88
CA ASP A 2 -4.02 4.32 -4.20
C ASP A 2 -3.31 3.07 -3.69
N LEU A 3 -3.66 2.69 -2.47
CA LEU A 3 -2.98 1.70 -1.67
C LEU A 3 -3.97 0.65 -1.20
N ILE A 4 -3.54 -0.61 -1.19
CA ILE A 4 -4.25 -1.69 -0.51
C ILE A 4 -3.65 -1.79 0.89
N LEU A 5 -4.49 -1.56 1.90
CA LEU A 5 -4.12 -1.79 3.30
C LEU A 5 -4.05 -3.29 3.57
N ILE A 6 -3.00 -3.73 4.25
CA ILE A 6 -3.00 -5.01 4.93
C ILE A 6 -3.17 -4.73 6.42
N ASP A 7 -4.40 -4.86 6.91
CA ASP A 7 -4.75 -4.77 8.33
C ASP A 7 -5.11 -6.16 8.88
N GLU A 8 -4.91 -6.36 10.18
CA GLU A 8 -5.21 -7.62 10.88
C GLU A 8 -6.71 -7.93 10.97
N HIS A 9 -7.58 -6.94 10.71
CA HIS A 9 -9.04 -7.08 10.71
C HIS A 9 -9.65 -7.28 9.31
N ILE A 10 -8.84 -7.50 8.28
CA ILE A 10 -9.39 -7.80 6.94
C ILE A 10 -9.91 -9.24 6.91
N ASP A 11 -11.22 -9.40 6.67
CA ASP A 11 -11.89 -10.70 6.55
C ASP A 11 -11.43 -11.49 5.30
N GLU A 12 -10.89 -10.80 4.28
CA GLU A 12 -10.38 -11.38 3.03
C GLU A 12 -8.85 -11.22 2.87
N TYR A 13 -8.12 -12.32 3.02
CA TYR A 13 -6.66 -12.33 2.87
C TYR A 13 -6.25 -12.68 1.44
N MET A 14 -5.45 -11.80 0.82
CA MET A 14 -4.72 -12.12 -0.43
C MET A 14 -3.29 -12.56 -0.09
N GLN A 15 -2.91 -13.76 -0.55
CA GLN A 15 -1.56 -14.28 -0.36
C GLN A 15 -0.67 -13.93 -1.55
N LEU A 16 0.44 -13.24 -1.29
CA LEU A 16 1.49 -13.06 -2.27
C LEU A 16 2.30 -14.37 -2.36
N MET A 17 2.25 -15.04 -3.50
CA MET A 17 3.05 -16.24 -3.77
C MET A 17 4.13 -15.92 -4.80
N ASP A 18 5.38 -16.24 -4.47
CA ASP A 18 6.50 -16.18 -5.40
C ASP A 18 7.20 -17.54 -5.42
N THR A 19 7.59 -17.99 -6.60
CA THR A 19 8.30 -19.26 -6.82
C THR A 19 9.81 -19.07 -6.93
N ASP A 20 10.27 -17.82 -7.06
CA ASP A 20 11.68 -17.49 -7.11
C ASP A 20 12.24 -17.27 -5.68
N ALA A 21 12.94 -18.28 -5.17
CA ALA A 21 13.59 -18.24 -3.86
C ALA A 21 14.70 -17.17 -3.73
N THR A 22 15.06 -16.48 -4.81
CA THR A 22 15.99 -15.35 -4.78
C THR A 22 15.31 -14.01 -4.48
N ILE A 23 13.98 -13.95 -4.51
CA ILE A 23 13.22 -12.75 -4.17
C ILE A 23 13.00 -12.68 -2.66
N VAL A 24 13.25 -11.50 -2.10
CA VAL A 24 12.93 -11.16 -0.72
C VAL A 24 12.07 -9.91 -0.69
N TYR A 25 11.21 -9.85 0.32
CA TYR A 25 10.25 -8.78 0.52
C TYR A 25 10.62 -7.95 1.74
N GLU A 26 10.47 -6.64 1.64
CA GLU A 26 10.72 -5.71 2.74
C GLU A 26 9.68 -4.59 2.77
N TRP A 27 9.42 -4.09 3.97
CA TRP A 27 8.63 -2.88 4.19
C TRP A 27 9.57 -1.67 4.18
N VAL A 28 9.28 -0.69 3.33
CA VAL A 28 10.05 0.56 3.24
C VAL A 28 9.14 1.74 3.52
N SER A 29 9.53 2.56 4.50
CA SER A 29 8.78 3.75 4.85
C SER A 29 8.77 4.76 3.71
N ALA A 30 7.60 5.28 3.43
CA ALA A 30 7.31 6.25 2.38
C ALA A 30 6.31 7.28 2.92
N SER A 31 6.21 8.42 2.25
CA SER A 31 5.27 9.46 2.64
C SER A 31 4.85 10.30 1.45
N GLY A 32 3.72 10.99 1.59
CA GLY A 32 3.28 11.98 0.61
C GLY A 32 3.02 11.42 -0.78
N GLY A 33 2.49 10.21 -0.89
CA GLY A 33 2.22 9.57 -2.19
C GLY A 33 3.48 9.11 -2.94
N ASP A 34 4.64 9.07 -2.28
CA ASP A 34 5.85 8.46 -2.83
C ASP A 34 5.68 6.94 -3.03
N VAL A 35 6.02 6.46 -4.22
CA VAL A 35 6.01 5.03 -4.57
C VAL A 35 7.45 4.56 -4.66
N GLN A 36 7.86 3.72 -3.71
CA GLN A 36 9.20 3.17 -3.69
C GLN A 36 9.50 2.34 -4.95
N LYS A 37 10.74 2.42 -5.43
CA LYS A 37 11.18 1.58 -6.56
C LYS A 37 11.02 0.11 -6.19
N ARG A 38 10.46 -0.68 -7.11
CA ARG A 38 10.12 -2.11 -6.89
C ARG A 38 8.95 -2.33 -5.92
N ALA A 39 8.10 -1.32 -5.71
CA ALA A 39 6.80 -1.50 -5.09
C ALA A 39 6.01 -2.59 -5.82
N ILE A 40 5.33 -3.42 -5.05
CA ILE A 40 4.52 -4.51 -5.57
C ILE A 40 3.15 -3.96 -5.95
N VAL A 41 2.78 -4.18 -7.20
CA VAL A 41 1.43 -3.88 -7.69
C VAL A 41 0.54 -5.08 -7.34
N ALA A 42 -0.45 -4.84 -6.49
CA ALA A 42 -1.43 -5.85 -6.06
C ALA A 42 -2.70 -5.85 -6.91
N GLY A 43 -2.90 -4.82 -7.75
CA GLY A 43 -4.05 -4.75 -8.64
C GLY A 43 -4.04 -3.49 -9.48
N ILE A 44 -5.13 -3.33 -10.24
CA ILE A 44 -5.41 -2.13 -11.03
C ILE A 44 -6.78 -1.61 -10.59
N ALA A 45 -6.83 -0.32 -10.24
CA ALA A 45 -8.05 0.37 -9.88
C ALA A 45 -8.99 0.52 -11.09
N SER A 46 -10.25 0.86 -10.85
CA SER A 46 -11.26 1.00 -11.90
C SER A 46 -10.95 2.10 -12.93
N ASP A 47 -10.10 3.06 -12.56
CA ASP A 47 -9.62 4.13 -13.42
C ASP A 47 -8.33 3.77 -14.20
N GLY A 48 -7.83 2.55 -14.02
CA GLY A 48 -6.62 2.05 -14.67
C GLY A 48 -5.31 2.33 -13.92
N GLN A 49 -5.35 2.96 -12.74
CA GLN A 49 -4.14 3.23 -11.95
C GLN A 49 -3.68 1.99 -11.16
N PRO A 50 -2.36 1.81 -10.96
CA PRO A 50 -1.84 0.70 -10.16
C PRO A 50 -2.14 0.86 -8.67
N LEU A 51 -2.55 -0.23 -8.04
CA LEU A 51 -2.70 -0.36 -6.59
C LEU A 51 -1.47 -1.02 -5.99
N TYR A 52 -0.89 -0.41 -4.96
CA TYR A 52 0.30 -0.93 -4.29
C TYR A 52 -0.02 -1.53 -2.91
N ILE A 53 0.76 -2.52 -2.49
CA ILE A 53 0.67 -3.08 -1.14
C ILE A 53 1.30 -2.11 -0.14
N ALA A 54 0.53 -1.66 0.83
CA ALA A 54 1.03 -0.81 1.90
C ALA A 54 0.43 -1.13 3.26
N LYS A 55 1.12 -0.64 4.29
CA LYS A 55 0.70 -0.68 5.68
C LYS A 55 0.77 0.74 6.22
N ALA A 56 -0.32 1.23 6.80
CA ALA A 56 -0.37 2.55 7.41
C ALA A 56 -1.16 2.50 8.71
N LEU A 57 -0.88 3.43 9.62
CA LEU A 57 -1.74 3.69 10.75
C LEU A 57 -2.86 4.63 10.27
N VAL A 58 -4.09 4.10 10.18
CA VAL A 58 -5.26 4.90 9.82
C VAL A 58 -5.77 5.59 11.07
N GLY A 59 -5.52 6.90 11.19
CA GLY A 59 -6.16 7.78 12.17
C GLY A 59 -7.31 8.58 11.54
N ASP A 60 -8.15 9.21 12.36
CA ASP A 60 -9.28 10.07 11.94
C ASP A 60 -8.84 11.40 11.26
N GLU A 61 -7.65 11.48 10.68
CA GLU A 61 -7.12 12.72 10.12
C GLU A 61 -7.58 12.96 8.68
N LEU A 62 -8.71 13.66 8.57
CA LEU A 62 -9.16 14.34 7.38
C LEU A 62 -8.15 15.46 7.01
N HIS A 63 -7.35 15.28 5.94
CA HIS A 63 -6.35 16.28 5.54
C HIS A 63 -6.72 17.02 4.25
N ASN A 64 -6.66 18.36 4.33
CA ASN A 64 -6.81 19.31 3.23
C ASN A 64 -5.45 19.56 2.53
N GLY A 65 -5.33 19.17 1.26
CA GLY A 65 -4.46 19.86 0.28
C GLY A 65 -2.96 19.53 0.22
N HIS A 66 -2.47 18.51 0.93
CA HIS A 66 -1.08 18.04 0.83
C HIS A 66 -0.98 16.71 0.06
N PRO A 67 0.17 16.36 -0.55
CA PRO A 67 0.32 15.05 -1.17
C PRO A 67 0.12 13.95 -0.12
N HIS A 68 -0.75 12.99 -0.43
CA HIS A 68 -1.21 11.93 0.46
C HIS A 68 -1.49 10.65 -0.34
N ALA A 69 -1.48 9.51 0.33
CA ALA A 69 -1.89 8.23 -0.25
C ALA A 69 -3.31 7.87 0.24
N ASN A 70 -4.15 7.38 -0.66
CA ASN A 70 -5.52 6.99 -0.34
C ASN A 70 -5.57 5.50 -0.04
N ILE A 71 -6.20 5.16 1.09
CA ILE A 71 -6.32 3.80 1.58
C ILE A 71 -7.80 3.49 1.86
N PRO A 72 -8.38 2.43 1.29
CA PRO A 72 -9.71 1.97 1.66
C PRO A 72 -9.64 1.28 3.04
N TYR A 73 -10.39 1.79 4.01
CA TYR A 73 -10.50 1.22 5.36
C TYR A 73 -11.93 1.39 5.90
N ALA A 74 -12.47 0.35 6.55
CA ALA A 74 -13.82 0.35 7.14
C ALA A 74 -14.96 0.83 6.20
N GLY A 75 -14.82 0.58 4.89
CA GLY A 75 -15.80 1.00 3.88
C GLY A 75 -15.71 2.48 3.46
N SER A 76 -14.69 3.21 3.90
CA SER A 76 -14.40 4.59 3.50
C SER A 76 -12.96 4.73 3.01
N GLU A 77 -12.66 5.75 2.20
CA GLU A 77 -11.28 6.07 1.85
C GLU A 77 -10.68 7.02 2.88
N HIS A 78 -9.49 6.66 3.39
CA HIS A 78 -8.72 7.44 4.33
C HIS A 78 -7.43 7.90 3.67
N SER A 79 -7.15 9.20 3.74
CA SER A 79 -5.89 9.76 3.28
C SER A 79 -4.86 9.68 4.40
N VAL A 80 -3.76 8.98 4.15
CA VAL A 80 -2.62 8.89 5.08
C VAL A 80 -1.42 9.63 4.52
N LYS A 81 -0.65 10.23 5.42
CA LYS A 81 0.60 10.92 5.06
C LYS A 81 1.79 9.97 5.06
N ASP A 82 1.89 9.13 6.08
CA ASP A 82 3.01 8.22 6.33
C ASP A 82 2.53 6.77 6.26
N TYR A 83 3.28 5.94 5.55
CA TYR A 83 2.95 4.54 5.31
C TYR A 83 4.21 3.74 4.94
N ASP A 84 4.18 2.43 5.10
CA ASP A 84 5.21 1.52 4.59
C ASP A 84 4.70 0.87 3.30
N ILE A 85 5.52 0.85 2.25
CA ILE A 85 5.26 0.10 1.01
C ILE A 85 5.98 -1.24 1.06
N LEU A 86 5.33 -2.30 0.61
CA LEU A 86 5.98 -3.58 0.37
C LEU A 86 6.73 -3.53 -0.97
N VAL A 87 8.05 -3.72 -0.94
CA VAL A 87 8.90 -3.80 -2.13
C VAL A 87 9.55 -5.16 -2.24
N TRP A 88 9.89 -5.54 -3.46
CA TRP A 88 10.70 -6.73 -3.72
C TRP A 88 12.17 -6.36 -3.96
N LYS A 89 13.07 -7.23 -3.50
CA LYS A 89 14.49 -7.18 -3.79
C LYS A 89 14.95 -8.54 -4.27
N LYS A 90 15.87 -8.53 -5.24
CA LYS A 90 16.62 -9.73 -5.59
C LYS A 90 17.83 -9.84 -4.67
N LYS A 91 18.04 -11.02 -4.08
CA LYS A 91 19.28 -11.38 -3.37
C LYS A 91 20.50 -11.30 -4.28
#